data_AF-A0A1M7Q0N6-F1
#
_entry.id   AF-A0A1M7Q0N6-F1
#
_cell.length_a   1.000
_cell.length_b   1.000
_cell.length_c   1.000
_cell.angle_alpha   90.00
_cell.angle_beta   90.00
_cell.angle_gamma   90.00
#
_symmetry.space_group_name_H-M   'P 1'
#
loop_
_entity.id
_entity.type
_entity.pdbx_description
1 polymer ?
#
loop_
_entity_poly.entity_id
_entity_poly.type
_entity_poly.pdbx_seq_one_letter_code
_entity_poly.pdbx_strand_id
1 'polypeptide(L)'
;MKGDQEVIRLLNAQLTNELTAINQYFLHARMYKHWGLEKIGKKEYEESIGEMKHADKLIDRILMLDGLPNLQAMHKIMIGENTEEMINCDLKLEKGAQITVKEGIAAAEKAADYVSRDLLLMILEDTEEHIDWLETQLDLIGKIGIQNYLQSQMNEE
;
A
#
# COMPACT_ATOMS: atom_id res chain seq x y z
N MET A 1 13.11 23.98 2.69
CA MET A 1 12.81 24.68 1.42
C MET A 1 11.31 24.86 1.39
N LYS A 2 10.76 26.07 1.28
CA LYS A 2 9.30 26.23 1.41
C LYS A 2 8.57 25.63 0.20
N GLY A 3 7.89 24.50 0.40
CA GLY A 3 7.13 23.80 -0.64
C GLY A 3 5.72 24.35 -0.86
N ASP A 4 5.10 23.91 -1.96
CA ASP A 4 3.69 24.18 -2.26
C ASP A 4 2.78 23.47 -1.23
N GLN A 5 1.78 24.20 -0.72
CA GLN A 5 0.93 23.70 0.36
C GLN A 5 0.00 22.56 -0.09
N GLU A 6 -0.43 22.56 -1.34
CA GLU A 6 -1.29 21.50 -1.87
C GLU A 6 -0.49 20.21 -2.09
N VAL A 7 0.76 20.33 -2.57
CA VAL A 7 1.68 19.19 -2.67
C VAL A 7 1.94 18.58 -1.29
N ILE A 8 2.25 19.41 -0.28
CA ILE A 8 2.47 18.93 1.10
C ILE A 8 1.21 18.25 1.67
N ARG A 9 0.01 18.77 1.37
CA ARG A 9 -1.26 18.17 1.78
C ARG A 9 -1.44 16.78 1.17
N LEU A 10 -1.15 16.61 -0.12
CA LEU A 10 -1.28 15.33 -0.83
C LEU A 10 -0.19 14.33 -0.43
N LEU A 11 1.04 14.78 -0.16
CA LEU A 11 2.08 13.91 0.42
C LEU A 11 1.66 13.38 1.79
N ASN A 12 1.02 14.20 2.64
CA ASN A 12 0.47 13.75 3.92
C ASN A 12 -0.73 12.80 3.76
N ALA A 13 -1.56 13.03 2.74
CA ALA A 13 -2.67 12.13 2.42
C ALA A 13 -2.12 10.76 2.00
N GLN A 14 -1.10 10.73 1.12
CA GLN A 14 -0.44 9.49 0.74
C GLN A 14 0.24 8.82 1.94
N LEU A 15 0.92 9.59 2.80
CA LEU A 15 1.51 9.05 4.04
C LEU A 15 0.46 8.39 4.94
N THR A 16 -0.76 8.93 5.00
CA THR A 16 -1.87 8.32 5.75
C THR A 16 -2.30 6.98 5.15
N ASN A 17 -2.27 6.85 3.81
CA ASN A 17 -2.50 5.59 3.12
C ASN A 17 -1.41 4.58 3.50
N GLU A 18 -0.13 4.96 3.40
CA GLU A 18 1.00 4.07 3.73
C GLU A 18 0.92 3.57 5.18
N LEU A 19 0.65 4.46 6.13
CA LEU A 19 0.52 4.08 7.54
C LEU A 19 -0.64 3.11 7.77
N THR A 20 -1.73 3.24 7.01
CA THR A 20 -2.85 2.31 7.09
C THR A 20 -2.47 0.95 6.48
N ALA A 21 -1.86 0.97 5.29
CA ALA A 21 -1.40 -0.20 4.55
C ALA A 21 -0.40 -1.03 5.36
N ILE A 22 0.62 -0.38 5.94
CA ILE A 22 1.61 -1.00 6.83
C ILE A 22 0.92 -1.87 7.89
N ASN A 23 -0.06 -1.32 8.61
CA ASN A 23 -0.72 -2.02 9.71
C ASN A 23 -1.67 -3.11 9.23
N GLN A 24 -2.39 -2.88 8.13
CA GLN A 24 -3.30 -3.86 7.54
C GLN A 24 -2.53 -5.08 7.04
N TYR A 25 -1.54 -4.86 6.17
CA TYR A 25 -0.71 -5.93 5.59
C TYR A 25 0.08 -6.66 6.66
N PHE A 26 0.64 -5.95 7.65
CA PHE A 26 1.37 -6.62 8.73
C PHE A 26 0.48 -7.57 9.53
N LEU A 27 -0.75 -7.16 9.85
CA LEU A 27 -1.68 -8.03 10.56
C LEU A 27 -2.12 -9.21 9.66
N HIS A 28 -2.45 -8.96 8.40
CA HIS A 28 -2.80 -10.01 7.45
C HIS A 28 -1.68 -11.03 7.27
N ALA A 29 -0.43 -10.59 7.15
CA ALA A 29 0.74 -11.45 7.08
C ALA A 29 0.87 -12.36 8.31
N ARG A 30 0.61 -11.83 9.51
CA ARG A 30 0.63 -12.62 10.76
C ARG A 30 -0.54 -13.59 10.87
N MET A 31 -1.71 -13.23 10.35
CA MET A 31 -2.87 -14.12 10.26
C MET A 31 -2.59 -15.29 9.31
N TYR A 32 -2.04 -15.02 8.11
CA TYR A 32 -1.64 -16.05 7.17
C TYR A 32 -0.60 -16.99 7.74
N LYS A 33 0.43 -16.45 8.39
CA LYS A 33 1.42 -17.25 9.11
C LYS A 33 0.79 -18.13 10.20
N HIS A 34 -0.13 -17.56 10.99
CA HIS A 34 -0.85 -18.33 12.02
C HIS A 34 -1.67 -19.48 11.43
N TRP A 35 -2.26 -19.30 10.25
CA TRP A 35 -2.99 -20.35 9.53
C TRP A 35 -2.11 -21.33 8.75
N GLY A 36 -0.77 -21.17 8.79
CA GLY A 36 0.17 -22.03 8.07
C GLY A 36 0.21 -21.78 6.56
N LEU A 37 -0.20 -20.60 6.11
CA LEU A 37 -0.14 -20.16 4.71
C LEU A 37 1.12 -19.31 4.49
N GLU A 38 2.29 -19.94 4.61
CA GLU A 38 3.58 -19.24 4.68
C GLU A 38 3.91 -18.45 3.40
N LYS A 39 3.51 -18.93 2.20
CA LYS A 39 3.82 -18.28 0.93
C LYS A 39 3.19 -16.90 0.82
N ILE A 40 1.87 -16.83 0.98
CA ILE A 40 1.13 -15.57 0.93
C ILE A 40 1.46 -14.70 2.14
N GLY A 41 1.66 -15.29 3.32
CA GLY A 41 2.08 -14.55 4.50
C GLY A 41 3.44 -13.87 4.36
N LYS A 42 4.39 -14.49 3.63
CA LYS A 42 5.68 -13.89 3.31
C LYS A 42 5.56 -12.73 2.33
N LYS A 43 4.80 -12.91 1.23
CA LYS A 43 4.53 -11.84 0.26
C LYS A 43 3.88 -10.65 0.94
N GLU A 44 2.82 -10.87 1.72
CA GLU A 44 2.12 -9.83 2.48
C GLU A 44 3.04 -9.09 3.48
N TYR A 45 3.97 -9.81 4.10
CA TYR A 45 4.98 -9.20 4.97
C TYR A 45 5.95 -8.32 4.17
N GLU A 46 6.41 -8.78 3.00
CA GLU A 46 7.26 -8.00 2.12
C GLU A 46 6.57 -6.71 1.64
N GLU A 47 5.27 -6.78 1.32
CA GLU A 47 4.46 -5.59 0.99
C GLU A 47 4.40 -4.61 2.17
N SER A 48 4.09 -5.09 3.38
CA SER A 48 4.09 -4.24 4.58
C SER A 48 5.43 -3.51 4.79
N ILE A 49 6.56 -4.17 4.50
CA ILE A 49 7.89 -3.56 4.58
C ILE A 49 8.13 -2.58 3.40
N GLY A 50 7.58 -2.85 2.23
CA GLY A 50 7.54 -1.91 1.10
C GLY A 50 6.90 -0.58 1.52
N GLU A 51 5.71 -0.64 2.12
CA GLU A 51 4.98 0.55 2.56
C GLU A 51 5.71 1.32 3.67
N MET A 52 6.46 0.63 4.54
CA MET A 52 7.33 1.31 5.51
C MET A 52 8.39 2.17 4.82
N LYS A 53 8.93 1.72 3.69
CA LYS A 53 9.91 2.50 2.90
C LYS A 53 9.25 3.65 2.15
N HIS A 54 8.00 3.49 1.69
CA HIS A 54 7.23 4.59 1.11
C HIS A 54 6.96 5.68 2.14
N ALA A 55 6.48 5.30 3.32
CA ALA A 55 6.24 6.21 4.43
C ALA A 55 7.50 7.00 4.81
N ASP A 56 8.66 6.33 4.89
CA ASP A 56 9.96 6.96 5.19
C ASP A 56 10.33 8.04 4.15
N LYS A 57 10.25 7.70 2.85
CA LYS A 57 10.52 8.66 1.76
C LYS A 57 9.55 9.85 1.77
N LEU A 58 8.28 9.62 2.08
CA LEU A 58 7.26 10.69 2.19
C LEU A 58 7.54 11.62 3.37
N ILE A 59 7.89 11.07 4.54
CA ILE A 59 8.25 11.85 5.73
C ILE A 59 9.43 12.77 5.42
N ASP A 60 10.50 12.21 4.85
CA ASP A 60 11.68 12.97 4.46
C ASP A 60 11.34 14.07 3.46
N ARG A 61 10.49 13.77 2.47
CA ARG A 61 10.07 14.76 1.46
C ARG A 61 9.26 15.89 2.09
N ILE A 62 8.30 15.57 2.96
CA ILE A 62 7.46 16.58 3.64
C ILE A 62 8.33 17.50 4.50
N LEU A 63 9.28 16.96 5.27
CA LEU A 63 10.20 17.74 6.08
C LEU A 63 11.10 18.65 5.23
N MET A 64 11.63 18.15 4.12
CA MET A 64 12.45 18.93 3.19
C MET A 64 11.68 20.15 2.63
N LEU A 65 10.36 20.00 2.44
CA LEU A 65 9.45 21.03 1.97
C LEU A 65 8.98 22.00 3.08
N ASP A 66 9.60 21.95 4.27
CA ASP A 66 9.23 22.70 5.48
C ASP A 66 7.77 22.44 5.92
N GLY A 67 7.25 21.23 5.63
CA GLY A 67 5.96 20.73 6.09
C GLY A 67 6.05 19.95 7.40
N LEU A 68 4.91 19.61 7.98
CA LEU A 68 4.80 18.77 9.18
C LEU A 68 4.18 17.41 8.79
N PRO A 69 4.94 16.30 8.80
CA PRO A 69 4.39 14.97 8.56
C PRO A 69 3.40 14.57 9.65
N ASN A 70 2.22 14.11 9.26
CA ASN A 70 1.17 13.68 10.18
C ASN A 70 1.11 12.16 10.29
N LEU A 71 1.76 11.61 11.33
CA LEU A 71 1.71 10.19 11.65
C LEU A 71 0.56 9.82 12.61
N GLN A 72 -0.25 10.80 13.03
CA GLN A 72 -1.37 10.58 13.94
C GLN A 72 -2.65 10.17 13.20
N ALA A 73 -2.77 10.58 11.93
CA ALA A 73 -3.88 10.20 11.07
C ALA A 73 -3.68 8.77 10.53
N MET A 74 -4.78 8.02 10.51
CA MET A 74 -4.85 6.69 9.92
C MET A 74 -6.29 6.45 9.45
N HIS A 75 -6.45 5.77 8.32
CA HIS A 75 -7.77 5.35 7.88
C HIS A 75 -8.27 4.18 8.75
N LYS A 76 -9.54 3.83 8.59
CA LYS A 76 -10.07 2.61 9.21
C LYS A 76 -9.39 1.41 8.54
N ILE A 77 -8.67 0.63 9.34
CA ILE A 77 -8.10 -0.65 8.92
C ILE A 77 -9.23 -1.63 8.59
N MET A 78 -9.12 -2.34 7.47
CA MET A 78 -10.07 -3.34 7.01
C MET A 78 -9.44 -4.73 7.16
N ILE A 79 -9.85 -5.46 8.21
CA ILE A 79 -9.34 -6.80 8.48
C ILE A 79 -10.38 -7.83 8.02
N GLY A 80 -9.98 -8.66 7.06
CA GLY A 80 -10.78 -9.81 6.63
C GLY A 80 -10.65 -10.99 7.58
N GLU A 81 -11.67 -11.85 7.65
CA GLU A 81 -11.66 -13.03 8.55
C GLU A 81 -11.27 -14.33 7.81
N ASN A 82 -11.08 -14.25 6.50
CA ASN A 82 -10.57 -15.31 5.64
C ASN A 82 -9.75 -14.72 4.48
N THR A 83 -9.01 -15.59 3.78
CA THR A 83 -8.09 -15.19 2.69
C THR A 83 -8.75 -14.36 1.58
N GLU A 84 -9.95 -14.71 1.13
CA GLU A 84 -10.60 -13.98 0.04
C GLU A 84 -11.05 -12.59 0.51
N GLU A 85 -11.55 -12.47 1.73
CA GLU A 85 -11.88 -11.17 2.34
C GLU A 85 -10.64 -10.28 2.52
N MET A 86 -9.55 -10.84 3.03
CA MET A 86 -8.30 -10.10 3.25
C MET A 86 -7.77 -9.52 1.94
N ILE A 87 -7.64 -10.34 0.89
CA ILE A 87 -7.19 -9.89 -0.44
C ILE A 87 -8.12 -8.78 -0.99
N ASN A 88 -9.43 -8.89 -0.81
CA ASN A 88 -10.37 -7.84 -1.22
C ASN A 88 -10.23 -6.55 -0.39
N CYS A 89 -9.95 -6.65 0.92
CA CYS A 89 -9.68 -5.52 1.79
C CYS A 89 -8.41 -4.79 1.35
N ASP A 90 -7.35 -5.53 1.03
CA ASP A 90 -6.07 -4.99 0.57
C ASP A 90 -6.22 -4.32 -0.79
N LEU A 91 -6.92 -4.96 -1.74
CA LEU A 91 -7.19 -4.40 -3.07
C LEU A 91 -8.02 -3.11 -2.99
N LYS A 92 -8.96 -3.04 -2.05
CA LYS A 92 -9.76 -1.83 -1.83
C LYS A 92 -8.92 -0.69 -1.26
N LEU A 93 -7.98 -0.99 -0.37
CA LEU A 93 -7.05 0.01 0.16
C LEU A 93 -6.19 0.55 -0.98
N GLU A 94 -5.59 -0.33 -1.77
CA GLU A 94 -4.70 0.03 -2.88
C GLU A 94 -5.40 0.89 -3.93
N LYS A 95 -6.63 0.54 -4.33
CA LYS A 95 -7.40 1.37 -5.28
C LYS A 95 -7.69 2.77 -4.73
N GLY A 96 -7.83 2.92 -3.41
CA GLY A 96 -7.94 4.22 -2.75
C GLY A 96 -6.62 5.00 -2.75
N ALA A 97 -5.51 4.32 -2.47
CA ALA A 97 -4.16 4.89 -2.54
C ALA A 97 -3.80 5.34 -3.96
N GLN A 98 -4.13 4.53 -4.98
CA GLN A 98 -3.90 4.83 -6.39
C GLN A 98 -4.56 6.14 -6.85
N ILE A 99 -5.76 6.44 -6.35
CA ILE A 99 -6.43 7.72 -6.64
C ILE A 99 -5.64 8.87 -6.00
N THR A 100 -5.27 8.74 -4.73
CA THR A 100 -4.55 9.76 -3.96
C THR A 100 -3.19 10.08 -4.59
N VAL A 101 -2.42 9.05 -4.97
CA VAL A 101 -1.08 9.25 -5.57
C VAL A 101 -1.18 9.90 -6.95
N LYS A 102 -2.19 9.54 -7.78
CA LYS A 102 -2.43 10.18 -9.09
C LYS A 102 -2.80 11.66 -8.95
N GLU A 103 -3.61 12.02 -7.95
CA GLU A 103 -3.89 13.42 -7.62
C GLU A 103 -2.62 14.16 -7.16
N GLY A 104 -1.79 13.52 -6.34
CA GLY A 104 -0.49 14.02 -5.90
C GLY A 104 0.45 14.34 -7.07
N ILE A 105 0.58 13.41 -8.02
CA ILE A 105 1.40 13.58 -9.24
C ILE A 105 0.93 14.80 -10.02
N ALA A 106 -0.38 14.94 -10.25
CA ALA A 106 -0.94 16.07 -11.00
C ALA A 106 -0.70 17.41 -10.28
N ALA A 107 -0.82 17.46 -8.96
CA ALA A 107 -0.54 18.65 -8.17
C ALA A 107 0.95 19.02 -8.20
N ALA A 108 1.84 18.03 -8.07
CA ALA A 108 3.28 18.21 -8.14
C ALA A 108 3.72 18.74 -9.52
N GLU A 109 3.20 18.17 -10.61
CA GLU A 109 3.46 18.64 -11.98
C GLU A 109 2.98 20.09 -12.17
N LYS A 110 1.78 20.43 -11.69
CA LYS A 110 1.24 21.81 -11.75
C LYS A 110 2.10 22.83 -10.99
N ALA A 111 2.70 22.42 -9.87
CA ALA A 111 3.58 23.26 -9.07
C ALA A 111 5.05 23.28 -9.56
N ALA A 112 5.36 22.56 -10.66
CA ALA A 112 6.72 22.30 -11.12
C ALA A 112 7.62 21.64 -10.05
N ASP A 113 7.02 20.88 -9.13
CA ASP A 113 7.72 20.06 -8.14
C ASP A 113 8.00 18.66 -8.69
N TYR A 114 8.94 18.59 -9.62
CA TYR A 114 9.28 17.35 -10.31
C TYR A 114 9.87 16.28 -9.40
N VAL A 115 10.52 16.66 -8.29
CA VAL A 115 11.11 15.70 -7.35
C VAL A 115 10.00 15.03 -6.51
N SER A 116 8.99 15.78 -6.06
CA SER A 116 7.82 15.17 -5.42
C SER A 116 7.02 14.31 -6.41
N ARG A 117 6.91 14.76 -7.67
CA ARG A 117 6.25 14.00 -8.73
C ARG A 117 6.92 12.65 -8.96
N ASP A 118 8.23 12.62 -9.09
CA ASP A 118 8.98 11.38 -9.34
C ASP A 118 8.93 10.43 -8.13
N LEU A 119 8.92 10.96 -6.90
CA LEU A 119 8.66 10.15 -5.71
C LEU A 119 7.28 9.48 -5.77
N LEU A 120 6.24 10.25 -6.07
CA LEU A 120 4.87 9.73 -6.16
C LEU A 120 4.69 8.77 -7.35
N LEU A 121 5.40 8.97 -8.45
CA LEU A 121 5.40 8.04 -9.59
C LEU A 121 5.97 6.67 -9.19
N MET A 122 7.08 6.64 -8.45
CA MET A 122 7.66 5.39 -7.94
C MET A 122 6.69 4.67 -6.99
N ILE A 123 6.00 5.40 -6.11
CA ILE A 123 4.95 4.81 -5.26
C ILE A 123 3.81 4.27 -6.13
N LEU A 124 3.39 5.00 -7.16
CA LEU A 124 2.32 4.56 -8.06
C LEU A 124 2.70 3.28 -8.83
N GLU A 125 3.94 3.14 -9.28
CA GLU A 125 4.44 1.93 -9.92
C GLU A 125 4.30 0.72 -8.99
N ASP A 126 4.79 0.83 -7.74
CA ASP A 126 4.70 -0.24 -6.74
C ASP A 126 3.22 -0.55 -6.37
N THR A 127 2.37 0.48 -6.22
CA THR A 127 0.92 0.34 -6.01
C THR A 127 0.24 -0.42 -7.16
N GLU A 128 0.56 -0.11 -8.42
CA GLU A 128 -0.04 -0.79 -9.57
C GLU A 128 0.44 -2.25 -9.70
N GLU A 129 1.69 -2.54 -9.36
CA GLU A 129 2.19 -3.92 -9.26
C GLU A 129 1.47 -4.72 -8.17
N HIS A 130 1.22 -4.12 -7.00
CA HIS A 130 0.48 -4.79 -5.93
C HIS A 130 -0.99 -5.02 -6.29
N ILE A 131 -1.66 -4.04 -6.91
CA ILE A 131 -3.02 -4.20 -7.45
C ILE A 131 -3.10 -5.39 -8.42
N ASP A 132 -2.17 -5.48 -9.38
CA ASP A 132 -2.14 -6.58 -10.35
C ASP A 132 -1.96 -7.94 -9.66
N TRP A 133 -1.07 -8.00 -8.66
CA TRP A 133 -0.86 -9.22 -7.88
C TRP A 133 -2.13 -9.65 -7.13
N LEU A 134 -2.83 -8.72 -6.46
CA LEU A 134 -4.06 -8.98 -5.71
C LEU A 134 -5.20 -9.43 -6.64
N GLU A 135 -5.39 -8.76 -7.77
CA GLU A 135 -6.40 -9.15 -8.77
C GLU A 135 -6.10 -10.53 -9.35
N THR A 136 -4.83 -10.84 -9.59
CA THR A 136 -4.38 -12.18 -10.01
C THR A 136 -4.71 -13.24 -8.96
N GLN A 137 -4.53 -12.95 -7.66
CA GLN A 137 -4.87 -13.93 -6.61
C GLN A 137 -6.38 -14.22 -6.57
N LEU A 138 -7.22 -13.20 -6.68
CA LEU A 138 -8.68 -13.36 -6.73
C LEU A 138 -9.12 -14.17 -7.96
N ASP A 139 -8.53 -13.89 -9.13
CA ASP A 139 -8.80 -14.65 -10.35
C ASP A 139 -8.35 -16.11 -10.23
N LEU A 140 -7.20 -16.37 -9.61
CA LEU A 140 -6.75 -17.73 -9.31
C LEU A 140 -7.74 -18.45 -8.39
N ILE A 141 -8.19 -17.82 -7.30
CA ILE A 141 -9.23 -18.39 -6.42
C ILE A 141 -10.48 -18.76 -7.22
N GLY A 142 -10.93 -17.90 -8.12
CA GLY A 142 -12.07 -18.16 -9.00
C GLY A 142 -11.85 -19.33 -9.98
N LYS A 143 -10.61 -19.52 -10.46
CA LYS A 143 -10.26 -20.56 -11.45
C LYS A 143 -10.03 -21.93 -10.83
N ILE A 144 -9.34 -22.00 -9.69
CA ILE A 144 -8.90 -23.29 -9.09
C ILE A 144 -9.69 -23.65 -7.83
N GLY A 145 -10.53 -22.75 -7.33
CA GLY A 145 -11.27 -22.89 -6.08
C GLY A 145 -10.40 -22.63 -4.85
N ILE A 146 -11.05 -22.12 -3.79
CA ILE A 146 -10.35 -21.69 -2.57
C ILE A 146 -9.51 -22.81 -1.93
N GLN A 147 -9.97 -24.07 -1.95
CA GLN A 147 -9.23 -25.18 -1.34
C GLN A 147 -7.87 -25.42 -1.99
N ASN A 148 -7.82 -25.44 -3.33
CA ASN A 148 -6.56 -25.63 -4.07
C ASN A 148 -5.65 -24.40 -3.95
N TYR A 149 -6.25 -23.20 -3.94
CA TYR A 149 -5.51 -21.97 -3.69
C TYR A 149 -4.82 -22.02 -2.33
N LEU A 150 -5.55 -22.27 -1.25
CA LEU A 150 -4.98 -22.37 0.11
C LEU A 150 -3.89 -23.43 0.19
N GLN A 151 -4.08 -24.60 -0.42
CA GLN A 151 -3.05 -25.63 -0.50
C GLN A 151 -1.75 -25.12 -1.14
N SER A 152 -1.86 -24.35 -2.23
CA SER A 152 -0.70 -23.78 -2.94
C SER A 152 0.05 -22.71 -2.14
N GLN A 153 -0.56 -22.16 -1.08
CA GLN A 153 0.04 -21.12 -0.24
C GLN A 153 0.75 -21.66 1.02
N MET A 154 0.69 -22.97 1.29
CA MET A 154 1.20 -23.53 2.56
C MET A 154 2.72 -23.51 2.71
N ASN A 155 3.48 -23.60 1.61
CA ASN A 155 4.93 -23.74 1.63
C ASN A 155 5.62 -22.54 0.97
N GLU A 156 6.84 -22.19 1.40
CA GLU A 156 7.60 -21.05 0.84
C GLU A 156 8.13 -21.23 -0.60
N GLU A 157 7.95 -22.42 -1.21
CA GLU A 157 8.35 -22.73 -2.60
C GLU A 157 7.24 -22.45 -3.63
#